data_AF-A0A6L8F098-F1
#
_entry.id   AF-A0A6L8F098-F1
#
_cell.length_a   1.000
_cell.length_b   1.000
_cell.length_c   1.000
_cell.angle_alpha   90.00
_cell.angle_beta   90.00
_cell.angle_gamma   90.00
#
_symmetry.space_group_name_H-M   'P 1'
#
loop_
_entity.id
_entity.type
_entity.pdbx_description
1 polymer ?
#
loop_
_entity_poly.entity_id
_entity_poly.type
_entity_poly.pdbx_seq_one_letter_code
_entity_poly.pdbx_strand_id
1 'polypeptide(L)'
;MTDLRNTIAHILEHKQHLAKVNEATTQQYVVLPILRALGWDDANLASMEVLPEYAVENGHVDYALKIGQTPKLFIECKKWDEPLKKHESQIANYAFNAGVPIGVLTNGKIWYFYFSWVEGKPVAERIFCEIDIGNIENAVSNLETYLLISNVTSERAKQNAQKALNEKERTGISEISPTVPNPNPVDDVIDNPLEKRPATVLPESDVEGTIDMVRNSLPSEFTVHYEKTYSGERCKLFYIRLAELLNLIKKEGWELQQKPSKIACNFWLEDERVFGLRINFNPPRLRVKITEEDAEKFSRQHGCQVASYSKSQKNAYYSIPEDLSELLPVLECAYKKHTGN
;
A
#
# COMPACT_ATOMS: atom_id res chain seq x y z
N MET A 1 11.27 25.11 14.46
CA MET A 1 10.23 25.29 15.50
C MET A 1 9.58 26.69 15.42
N THR A 2 10.28 27.81 15.68
CA THR A 2 9.66 29.16 15.56
C THR A 2 9.29 29.54 14.12
N ASP A 3 10.05 29.04 13.14
CA ASP A 3 9.90 29.41 11.73
C ASP A 3 8.61 28.90 11.09
N LEU A 4 8.24 27.63 11.31
CA LEU A 4 6.99 27.06 10.77
C LEU A 4 5.76 27.75 11.36
N ARG A 5 5.75 28.00 12.67
CA ARG A 5 4.67 28.70 13.34
C ARG A 5 4.47 30.10 12.75
N ASN A 6 5.55 30.86 12.60
CA ASN A 6 5.51 32.21 12.03
C ASN A 6 5.07 32.18 10.57
N THR A 7 5.53 31.19 9.80
CA THR A 7 5.11 30.96 8.42
C THR A 7 3.60 30.74 8.32
N ILE A 8 3.04 29.84 9.14
CA ILE A 8 1.59 29.58 9.17
C ILE A 8 0.81 30.82 9.61
N ALA A 9 1.29 31.54 10.64
CA ALA A 9 0.66 32.76 11.11
C ALA A 9 0.61 33.84 10.01
N HIS A 10 1.71 34.01 9.28
CA HIS A 10 1.80 34.95 8.16
C HIS A 10 0.83 34.59 7.03
N ILE A 11 0.76 33.31 6.65
CA ILE A 11 -0.21 32.81 5.65
C ILE A 11 -1.64 33.14 6.07
N LEU A 12 -1.99 32.90 7.34
CA LEU A 12 -3.34 33.13 7.85
C LEU A 12 -3.72 34.62 7.94
N GLU A 13 -2.77 35.49 8.27
CA GLU A 13 -2.95 36.95 8.28
C GLU A 13 -3.29 37.48 6.88
N HIS A 14 -2.76 36.86 5.83
CA HIS A 14 -2.90 37.29 4.44
C HIS A 14 -3.89 36.44 3.62
N LYS A 15 -4.67 35.57 4.26
CA LYS A 15 -5.54 34.58 3.59
C LYS A 15 -6.54 35.20 2.59
N GLN A 16 -6.97 36.45 2.78
CA GLN A 16 -7.87 37.12 1.82
C GLN A 16 -7.28 37.24 0.41
N HIS A 17 -5.95 37.28 0.29
CA HIS A 17 -5.28 37.32 -1.00
C HIS A 17 -5.27 35.95 -1.69
N LEU A 18 -5.35 34.86 -0.91
CA LEU A 18 -5.28 33.48 -1.40
C LEU A 18 -6.63 32.96 -1.93
N ALA A 19 -7.75 33.53 -1.50
CA ALA A 19 -9.08 33.11 -1.94
C ALA A 19 -9.35 33.30 -3.46
N LYS A 20 -8.60 34.19 -4.11
CA LYS A 20 -8.85 34.59 -5.52
C LYS A 20 -7.80 34.10 -6.51
N VAL A 21 -6.80 33.34 -6.06
CA VAL A 21 -5.65 32.96 -6.88
C VAL A 21 -5.77 31.54 -7.42
N ASN A 22 -4.90 31.22 -8.37
CA ASN A 22 -4.82 29.87 -8.96
C ASN A 22 -4.04 28.91 -8.06
N GLU A 23 -4.05 27.63 -8.44
CA GLU A 23 -3.42 26.53 -7.70
C GLU A 23 -1.90 26.74 -7.56
N ALA A 24 -1.24 27.20 -8.63
CA ALA A 24 0.19 27.54 -8.61
C ALA A 24 0.55 28.58 -7.54
N THR A 25 -0.34 29.53 -7.26
CA THR A 25 -0.09 30.51 -6.19
C THR A 25 -0.17 29.85 -4.81
N THR A 26 -1.13 28.95 -4.57
CA THR A 26 -1.18 28.16 -3.32
C THR A 26 0.08 27.32 -3.16
N GLN A 27 0.53 26.64 -4.23
CA GLN A 27 1.75 25.85 -4.23
C GLN A 27 2.97 26.71 -3.83
N GLN A 28 3.13 27.88 -4.45
CA GLN A 28 4.32 28.73 -4.31
C GLN A 28 4.34 29.56 -3.02
N TYR A 29 3.20 30.08 -2.57
CA TYR A 29 3.11 31.01 -1.43
C TYR A 29 2.63 30.35 -0.13
N VAL A 30 2.21 29.07 -0.18
CA VAL A 30 1.74 28.35 1.00
C VAL A 30 2.50 27.04 1.19
N VAL A 31 2.41 26.13 0.22
CA VAL A 31 3.01 24.78 0.34
C VAL A 31 4.53 24.87 0.44
N LEU A 32 5.20 25.55 -0.49
CA LEU A 32 6.67 25.66 -0.47
C LEU A 32 7.21 26.36 0.79
N PRO A 33 6.67 27.51 1.26
CA PRO A 33 7.11 28.11 2.52
C PRO A 33 6.98 27.18 3.73
N ILE A 34 5.90 26.40 3.82
CA ILE A 34 5.75 25.39 4.87
C ILE A 34 6.83 24.30 4.75
N LEU A 35 7.08 23.78 3.55
CA LEU A 35 8.12 22.78 3.32
C LEU A 35 9.52 23.31 3.68
N ARG A 36 9.84 24.55 3.30
CA ARG A 36 11.10 25.22 3.67
C ARG A 36 11.26 25.33 5.18
N ALA A 37 10.21 25.76 5.89
CA ALA A 37 10.23 25.86 7.35
C ALA A 37 10.36 24.48 8.04
N LEU A 38 10.03 23.39 7.34
CA LEU A 38 10.23 21.99 7.75
C LEU A 38 11.59 21.42 7.33
N GLY A 39 12.47 22.24 6.77
CA GLY A 39 13.84 21.90 6.42
C GLY A 39 14.04 21.31 5.03
N TRP A 40 13.03 21.37 4.16
CA TRP A 40 13.19 20.98 2.76
C TRP A 40 13.74 22.13 1.91
N ASP A 41 14.66 21.82 1.00
CA ASP A 41 15.29 22.76 0.08
C ASP A 41 14.85 22.51 -1.37
N ASP A 42 13.98 23.38 -1.89
CA ASP A 42 13.51 23.35 -3.28
C ASP A 42 14.46 24.01 -4.29
N ALA A 43 15.53 24.64 -3.82
CA ALA A 43 16.55 25.27 -4.67
C ALA A 43 17.81 24.40 -4.84
N ASN A 44 17.99 23.36 -4.02
CA ASN A 44 19.15 22.48 -4.10
C ASN A 44 19.04 21.50 -5.29
N LEU A 45 19.68 21.88 -6.40
CA LEU A 45 19.73 21.07 -7.63
C LEU A 45 20.51 19.76 -7.49
N ALA A 46 21.36 19.61 -6.47
CA ALA A 46 22.14 18.38 -6.27
C ALA A 46 21.29 17.27 -5.64
N SER A 47 20.39 17.60 -4.72
CA SER A 47 19.46 16.63 -4.12
C SER A 47 18.14 16.55 -4.87
N MET A 48 17.63 17.68 -5.38
CA MET A 48 16.27 17.82 -5.91
C MET A 48 15.24 17.20 -4.96
N GLU A 49 15.39 17.48 -3.66
CA GLU A 49 14.59 16.86 -2.61
C GLU A 49 13.13 17.31 -2.61
N VAL A 50 12.84 18.51 -3.12
CA VAL A 50 11.50 18.94 -3.51
C VAL A 50 11.45 19.04 -5.03
N LEU A 51 10.88 18.02 -5.68
CA LEU A 51 10.83 17.96 -7.13
C LEU A 51 9.40 18.30 -7.62
N PRO A 52 9.20 19.47 -8.25
CA PRO A 52 7.91 19.85 -8.81
C PRO A 52 7.55 19.02 -10.04
N GLU A 53 6.25 18.92 -10.34
CA GLU A 53 5.72 18.28 -11.56
C GLU A 53 6.30 16.88 -11.77
N TYR A 54 6.33 16.08 -10.70
CA TYR A 54 6.97 14.76 -10.74
C TYR A 54 6.13 13.78 -11.54
N ALA A 55 6.73 13.26 -12.62
CA ALA A 55 6.07 12.32 -13.52
C ALA A 55 5.77 10.98 -12.84
N VAL A 56 4.53 10.53 -12.97
CA VAL A 56 4.06 9.19 -12.59
C VAL A 56 3.39 8.54 -13.81
N GLU A 57 3.16 7.23 -13.75
CA GLU A 57 2.70 6.44 -14.92
C GLU A 57 1.49 7.03 -15.67
N ASN A 58 0.58 7.71 -14.97
CA ASN A 58 -0.65 8.27 -15.53
C ASN A 58 -0.87 9.76 -15.18
N GLY A 59 0.21 10.55 -15.08
CA GLY A 59 0.10 11.99 -14.83
C GLY A 59 1.33 12.56 -14.14
N HIS A 60 1.10 13.64 -13.39
CA HIS A 60 2.11 14.29 -12.57
C HIS A 60 1.51 14.52 -11.18
N VAL A 61 2.37 14.53 -10.17
CA VAL A 61 2.05 15.08 -8.85
C VAL A 61 2.75 16.42 -8.71
N ASP A 62 2.10 17.37 -8.04
CA ASP A 62 2.64 18.73 -7.92
C ASP A 62 4.02 18.75 -7.28
N TYR A 63 4.24 17.96 -6.22
CA TYR A 63 5.56 17.79 -5.62
C TYR A 63 5.84 16.34 -5.22
N ALA A 64 7.05 15.87 -5.50
CA ALA A 64 7.64 14.71 -4.86
C ALA A 64 8.69 15.15 -3.83
N LEU A 65 8.53 14.69 -2.60
CA LEU A 65 9.52 14.86 -1.53
C LEU A 65 10.46 13.65 -1.51
N LYS A 66 11.75 13.85 -1.76
CA LYS A 66 12.75 12.79 -1.95
C LYS A 66 13.83 12.82 -0.88
N ILE A 67 14.23 11.64 -0.42
CA ILE A 67 15.46 11.45 0.35
C ILE A 67 16.46 10.73 -0.56
N GLY A 68 17.53 11.44 -0.93
CA GLY A 68 18.40 11.02 -2.03
C GLY A 68 17.61 10.95 -3.34
N GLN A 69 17.62 9.78 -4.00
CA GLN A 69 16.87 9.59 -5.26
C GLN A 69 15.48 8.98 -5.06
N THR A 70 15.08 8.67 -3.84
CA THR A 70 13.85 7.93 -3.56
C THR A 70 12.74 8.86 -3.09
N PRO A 71 11.61 8.94 -3.82
CA PRO A 71 10.43 9.65 -3.33
C PRO A 71 9.87 8.98 -2.06
N LYS A 72 9.62 9.79 -1.03
CA LYS A 72 9.07 9.36 0.27
C LYS A 72 7.62 9.80 0.45
N LEU A 73 7.27 10.97 -0.09
CA LEU A 73 5.90 11.49 -0.09
C LEU A 73 5.59 12.16 -1.41
N PHE A 74 4.31 12.12 -1.79
CA PHE A 74 3.77 12.96 -2.86
C PHE A 74 2.80 13.98 -2.29
N ILE A 75 2.81 15.19 -2.84
CA ILE A 75 1.88 16.26 -2.50
C ILE A 75 1.12 16.64 -3.77
N GLU A 76 -0.20 16.64 -3.65
CA GLU A 76 -1.13 17.23 -4.60
C GLU A 76 -1.76 18.47 -3.95
N CYS A 77 -1.66 19.61 -4.62
CA CYS A 77 -2.19 20.89 -4.18
C CYS A 77 -3.44 21.25 -4.99
N LYS A 78 -4.34 22.01 -4.39
CA LYS A 78 -5.52 22.58 -5.01
C LYS A 78 -5.60 24.08 -4.71
N LYS A 79 -6.52 24.79 -5.37
CA LYS A 79 -6.78 26.21 -5.08
C LYS A 79 -7.24 26.39 -3.64
N TRP A 80 -6.90 27.52 -3.02
CA TRP A 80 -7.13 27.80 -1.59
C TRP A 80 -8.53 27.44 -1.05
N ASP A 81 -9.59 27.76 -1.80
CA ASP A 81 -10.98 27.50 -1.42
C ASP A 81 -11.59 26.26 -2.12
N GLU A 82 -10.78 25.45 -2.82
CA GLU A 82 -11.26 24.25 -3.48
C GLU A 82 -11.46 23.09 -2.49
N PRO A 83 -12.63 22.42 -2.48
CA PRO A 83 -12.86 21.24 -1.66
C PRO A 83 -12.00 20.04 -2.10
N LEU A 84 -11.37 19.37 -1.14
CA LEU A 84 -10.38 18.31 -1.40
C LEU A 84 -11.00 16.93 -1.68
N LYS A 85 -12.14 16.59 -1.07
CA LYS A 85 -12.71 15.22 -1.03
C LYS A 85 -12.86 14.51 -2.40
N LYS A 86 -13.01 15.27 -3.49
CA LYS A 86 -13.14 14.76 -4.86
C LYS A 86 -11.80 14.32 -5.48
N HIS A 87 -10.67 14.64 -4.87
CA HIS A 87 -9.32 14.41 -5.41
C HIS A 87 -8.53 13.31 -4.68
N GLU A 88 -9.07 12.74 -3.60
CA GLU A 88 -8.37 11.77 -2.74
C GLU A 88 -7.90 10.53 -3.51
N SER A 89 -8.76 10.02 -4.41
CA SER A 89 -8.45 8.83 -5.20
C SER A 89 -7.27 9.05 -6.14
N GLN A 90 -7.05 10.27 -6.62
CA GLN A 90 -5.96 10.56 -7.55
C GLN A 90 -4.60 10.43 -6.87
N ILE A 91 -4.39 11.16 -5.78
CA ILE A 91 -3.12 11.15 -5.07
C ILE A 91 -2.81 9.78 -4.46
N ALA A 92 -3.82 9.08 -3.93
CA ALA A 92 -3.65 7.74 -3.40
C ALA A 92 -3.22 6.75 -4.48
N ASN A 93 -3.81 6.83 -5.68
CA ASN A 93 -3.44 5.97 -6.80
C ASN A 93 -2.06 6.30 -7.36
N TYR A 94 -1.71 7.58 -7.50
CA TYR A 94 -0.38 7.99 -7.94
C TYR A 94 0.71 7.53 -6.97
N ALA A 95 0.51 7.76 -5.68
CA ALA A 95 1.44 7.30 -4.65
C ALA A 95 1.55 5.77 -4.63
N PHE A 96 0.43 5.05 -4.73
CA PHE A 96 0.42 3.59 -4.74
C PHE A 96 1.18 3.02 -5.95
N ASN A 97 0.88 3.52 -7.15
CA ASN A 97 1.51 3.05 -8.38
C ASN A 97 3.01 3.36 -8.42
N ALA A 98 3.44 4.47 -7.83
CA ALA A 98 4.85 4.84 -7.71
C ALA A 98 5.58 4.18 -6.53
N GLY A 99 4.88 3.38 -5.71
CA GLY A 99 5.46 2.76 -4.51
C GLY A 99 5.80 3.74 -3.39
N VAL A 100 5.20 4.93 -3.42
CA VAL A 100 5.38 5.98 -2.40
C VAL A 100 4.38 5.73 -1.27
N PRO A 101 4.83 5.62 -0.01
CA PRO A 101 3.98 5.17 1.09
C PRO A 101 2.93 6.20 1.51
N ILE A 102 3.21 7.49 1.37
CA ILE A 102 2.35 8.57 1.87
C ILE A 102 1.99 9.52 0.74
N GLY A 103 0.69 9.76 0.58
CA GLY A 103 0.15 10.82 -0.26
C GLY A 103 -0.42 11.94 0.61
N VAL A 104 -0.23 13.19 0.16
CA VAL A 104 -0.71 14.39 0.84
C VAL A 104 -1.57 15.18 -0.13
N LEU A 105 -2.80 15.49 0.26
CA LEU A 105 -3.70 16.34 -0.51
C LEU A 105 -3.95 17.62 0.27
N THR A 106 -3.76 18.78 -0.35
CA THR A 106 -3.93 20.06 0.33
C THR A 106 -4.48 21.14 -0.57
N ASN A 107 -5.18 22.12 0.01
CA ASN A 107 -5.46 23.41 -0.62
C ASN A 107 -4.71 24.54 0.10
N GLY A 108 -3.65 24.21 0.83
CA GLY A 108 -2.92 25.13 1.69
C GLY A 108 -3.56 25.32 3.05
N LYS A 109 -4.90 25.42 3.13
CA LYS A 109 -5.62 25.56 4.41
C LYS A 109 -5.79 24.22 5.13
N ILE A 110 -6.29 23.23 4.39
CA ILE A 110 -6.54 21.87 4.89
C ILE A 110 -5.50 20.94 4.30
N TRP A 111 -4.98 20.03 5.11
CA TRP A 111 -4.03 19.00 4.69
C TRP A 111 -4.54 17.63 5.11
N TYR A 112 -4.64 16.73 4.15
CA TYR A 112 -5.03 15.36 4.38
C TYR A 112 -3.86 14.44 4.06
N PHE A 113 -3.53 13.58 5.02
CA PHE A 113 -2.46 12.60 4.91
C PHE A 113 -3.04 11.19 4.83
N TYR A 114 -2.66 10.48 3.78
CA TYR A 114 -3.14 9.14 3.48
C TYR A 114 -1.96 8.19 3.37
N PHE A 115 -2.15 6.97 3.86
CA PHE A 115 -1.36 5.87 3.32
C PHE A 115 -1.81 5.58 1.89
N SER A 116 -0.85 5.44 0.98
CA SER A 116 -1.14 5.08 -0.40
C SER A 116 -1.83 3.72 -0.50
N TRP A 117 -1.54 2.82 0.45
CA TRP A 117 -2.22 1.56 0.59
C TRP A 117 -2.32 1.11 2.04
N VAL A 118 -3.52 0.64 2.39
CA VAL A 118 -3.80 -0.13 3.60
C VAL A 118 -4.70 -1.26 3.17
N GLU A 119 -4.42 -2.47 3.66
CA GLU A 119 -5.17 -3.67 3.30
C GLU A 119 -6.66 -3.53 3.63
N GLY A 120 -7.52 -3.93 2.70
CA GLY A 120 -8.97 -3.94 2.89
C GLY A 120 -9.65 -2.56 3.02
N LYS A 121 -8.90 -1.45 2.99
CA LYS A 121 -9.47 -0.12 3.28
C LYS A 121 -9.73 0.72 2.03
N PRO A 122 -10.90 1.36 1.88
CA PRO A 122 -11.08 2.41 0.88
C PRO A 122 -10.21 3.63 1.20
N VAL A 123 -9.92 4.48 0.20
CA VAL A 123 -9.01 5.63 0.35
C VAL A 123 -9.40 6.55 1.51
N ALA A 124 -10.70 6.80 1.69
CA ALA A 124 -11.21 7.64 2.78
C ALA A 124 -10.83 7.10 4.18
N GLU A 125 -10.72 5.78 4.34
CA GLU A 125 -10.33 5.14 5.61
C GLU A 125 -8.81 5.02 5.77
N ARG A 126 -8.03 5.40 4.75
CA ARG A 126 -6.56 5.46 4.81
C ARG A 126 -6.04 6.80 5.34
N ILE A 127 -6.95 7.76 5.58
CA ILE A 127 -6.61 9.05 6.20
C ILE A 127 -6.17 8.80 7.63
N PHE A 128 -4.90 9.04 7.92
CA PHE A 128 -4.34 8.94 9.27
C PHE A 128 -4.19 10.31 9.95
N CYS A 129 -4.21 11.42 9.19
CA CYS A 129 -4.16 12.76 9.76
C CYS A 129 -4.89 13.77 8.87
N GLU A 130 -5.66 14.66 9.52
CA GLU A 130 -6.27 15.84 8.91
C GLU A 130 -5.85 17.07 9.70
N ILE A 131 -5.41 18.12 8.99
CA ILE A 131 -4.91 19.35 9.60
C ILE A 131 -5.69 20.52 9.03
N ASP A 132 -6.24 21.38 9.89
CA ASP A 132 -6.63 22.75 9.54
C ASP A 132 -5.58 23.70 10.10
N ILE A 133 -4.87 24.42 9.22
CA ILE A 133 -3.82 25.35 9.65
C ILE A 133 -4.37 26.50 10.52
N GLY A 134 -5.68 26.77 10.47
CA GLY A 134 -6.35 27.71 11.37
C GLY A 134 -6.20 27.36 12.85
N ASN A 135 -5.93 26.10 13.18
CA ASN A 135 -5.43 25.68 14.48
C ASN A 135 -3.89 25.56 14.42
N ILE A 136 -3.21 26.68 14.63
CA ILE A 136 -1.75 26.80 14.44
C ILE A 136 -0.98 25.76 15.26
N GLU A 137 -1.32 25.54 16.54
CA GLU A 137 -0.57 24.59 17.38
C GLU A 137 -0.67 23.16 16.87
N ASN A 138 -1.89 22.74 16.55
CA ASN A 138 -2.14 21.41 16.02
C ASN A 138 -1.45 21.23 14.66
N ALA A 139 -1.51 22.26 13.81
CA ALA A 139 -0.88 22.25 12.51
C ALA A 139 0.64 22.16 12.59
N VAL A 140 1.29 22.97 13.44
CA VAL A 140 2.73 22.89 13.67
C VAL A 140 3.12 21.49 14.13
N SER A 141 2.46 20.96 15.16
CA SER A 141 2.76 19.64 15.72
C SER A 141 2.63 18.52 14.69
N ASN A 142 1.52 18.47 13.95
CA ASN A 142 1.27 17.41 12.97
C ASN A 142 2.14 17.57 11.71
N LEU A 143 2.33 18.77 11.19
CA LEU A 143 3.21 19.01 10.04
C LEU A 143 4.66 18.65 10.39
N GLU A 144 5.17 19.01 11.57
CA GLU A 144 6.50 18.57 12.01
C GLU A 144 6.56 17.03 12.16
N THR A 145 5.51 16.41 12.69
CA THR A 145 5.46 14.95 12.87
C THR A 145 5.60 14.20 11.54
N TYR A 146 4.92 14.67 10.48
CA TYR A 146 4.80 13.92 9.22
C TYR A 146 5.68 14.44 8.07
N LEU A 147 6.07 15.72 8.10
CA LEU A 147 6.81 16.36 7.00
C LEU A 147 8.18 16.91 7.40
N LEU A 148 8.56 16.96 8.69
CA LEU A 148 9.91 17.41 9.05
C LEU A 148 10.97 16.50 8.40
N ILE A 149 11.93 17.08 7.66
CA ILE A 149 12.87 16.31 6.85
C ILE A 149 13.64 15.26 7.67
N SER A 150 13.99 15.56 8.92
CA SER A 150 14.68 14.62 9.82
C SER A 150 13.78 13.44 10.22
N ASN A 151 12.48 13.66 10.44
CA ASN A 151 11.52 12.60 10.75
C ASN A 151 11.24 11.72 9.53
N VAL A 152 11.22 12.30 8.33
CA VAL A 152 11.08 11.54 7.07
C VAL A 152 12.33 10.73 6.80
N THR A 153 13.52 11.32 6.95
CA THR A 153 14.81 10.64 6.76
C THR A 153 14.99 9.46 7.72
N SER A 154 14.58 9.61 8.98
CA SER A 154 14.70 8.56 9.99
C SER A 154 13.51 7.60 10.03
N GLU A 155 12.60 7.64 9.04
CA GLU A 155 11.36 6.85 8.95
C GLU A 155 10.37 7.04 10.12
N ARG A 156 10.60 8.02 11.01
CA ARG A 156 9.71 8.34 12.15
C ARG A 156 8.36 8.83 11.68
N ALA A 157 8.32 9.61 10.60
CA ALA A 157 7.08 10.09 10.00
C ALA A 157 6.15 8.92 9.63
N LYS A 158 6.70 7.89 8.97
CA LYS A 158 5.95 6.69 8.58
C LYS A 158 5.51 5.86 9.78
N GLN A 159 6.37 5.71 10.79
CA GLN A 159 6.02 5.01 12.04
C GLN A 159 4.89 5.72 12.81
N ASN A 160 4.96 7.04 12.91
CA ASN A 160 3.92 7.84 13.56
C ASN A 160 2.61 7.79 12.77
N ALA A 161 2.67 7.81 11.44
CA ALA A 161 1.50 7.65 10.58
C ALA A 161 0.79 6.30 10.84
N GLN A 162 1.57 5.22 10.98
CA GLN A 162 1.00 3.90 11.26
C GLN A 162 0.33 3.85 12.64
N LYS A 163 0.96 4.45 13.65
CA LYS A 163 0.37 4.57 15.00
C LYS A 163 -0.95 5.34 14.96
N ALA A 164 -0.96 6.50 14.29
CA ALA A 164 -2.16 7.34 14.18
C ALA A 164 -3.31 6.62 13.48
N LEU A 165 -3.03 5.86 12.41
CA LEU A 165 -4.04 5.07 11.72
C LEU A 165 -4.63 3.99 12.65
N ASN A 166 -3.77 3.24 13.35
CA ASN A 166 -4.19 2.19 14.28
C ASN A 166 -4.99 2.75 15.47
N GLU A 167 -4.64 3.94 15.96
CA GLU A 167 -5.39 4.63 17.02
C GLU A 167 -6.77 5.07 16.55
N LYS A 168 -6.86 5.64 15.33
CA LYS A 168 -8.12 6.03 14.70
C LYS A 168 -9.07 4.83 14.55
N GLU A 169 -8.54 3.66 14.22
CA GLU A 169 -9.28 2.40 14.16
C GLU A 169 -9.83 1.98 15.52
N ARG A 170 -9.00 2.04 16.57
CA ARG A 170 -9.42 1.70 17.95
C ARG A 170 -10.52 2.62 18.46
N THR A 171 -10.42 3.92 18.16
CA THR A 171 -11.44 4.90 18.55
C THR A 171 -12.72 4.76 17.72
N GLY A 172 -12.63 4.38 16.44
CA GLY A 172 -13.79 4.15 15.58
C GLY A 172 -14.61 2.89 15.94
N ILE A 173 -13.97 1.88 16.52
CA ILE A 173 -14.64 0.65 17.02
C ILE A 173 -15.43 0.92 18.33
N SER A 174 -15.06 1.96 19.08
CA SER A 174 -15.68 2.32 20.37
C SER A 174 -17.10 2.91 20.26
N GLU A 175 -17.57 3.30 19.06
CA GLU A 175 -18.91 3.92 18.88
C GLU A 175 -20.01 2.91 18.51
N ILE A 176 -19.69 1.61 18.42
CA ILE A 176 -20.68 0.55 18.20
C ILE A 176 -21.12 0.02 19.57
N SER A 177 -22.25 0.51 20.07
CA SER A 177 -22.86 0.07 21.34
C SER A 177 -23.11 -1.46 21.34
N PRO A 178 -22.87 -2.16 22.46
CA PRO A 178 -22.86 -3.61 22.51
C PRO A 178 -24.26 -4.20 22.49
N THR A 179 -24.53 -5.11 21.56
CA THR A 179 -25.63 -6.07 21.74
C THR A 179 -25.15 -7.20 22.63
N VAL A 180 -25.76 -7.28 23.80
CA VAL A 180 -25.59 -8.36 24.78
C VAL A 180 -25.98 -9.70 24.16
N PRO A 181 -25.21 -10.78 24.43
CA PRO A 181 -25.87 -11.95 25.01
C PRO A 181 -25.31 -12.33 26.38
N ASN A 182 -26.26 -12.70 27.22
CA ASN A 182 -26.20 -13.14 28.61
C ASN A 182 -25.16 -14.24 28.89
N PRO A 183 -24.46 -14.22 30.05
CA PRO A 183 -23.64 -15.34 30.49
C PRO A 183 -24.51 -16.46 31.06
N ASN A 184 -24.10 -17.71 30.89
CA ASN A 184 -24.12 -18.64 32.02
C ASN A 184 -23.06 -19.75 31.84
N PRO A 185 -22.42 -20.14 32.95
CA PRO A 185 -21.36 -21.16 33.01
C PRO A 185 -21.96 -22.56 33.25
N VAL A 186 -21.21 -23.63 32.97
CA VAL A 186 -20.84 -24.72 33.90
C VAL A 186 -19.80 -25.62 33.22
N ASP A 187 -18.63 -25.70 33.85
CA ASP A 187 -17.69 -26.82 34.07
C ASP A 187 -18.00 -28.17 33.39
N ASP A 188 -17.01 -28.81 32.75
CA ASP A 188 -15.93 -29.58 33.41
C ASP A 188 -15.36 -30.68 32.48
N VAL A 189 -14.07 -30.98 32.70
CA VAL A 189 -13.41 -32.29 32.51
C VAL A 189 -12.68 -32.65 31.18
N ILE A 190 -11.35 -32.43 31.24
CA ILE A 190 -10.22 -33.39 31.07
C ILE A 190 -9.76 -33.90 29.67
N ASP A 191 -8.46 -33.66 29.48
CA ASP A 191 -7.38 -34.34 28.74
C ASP A 191 -7.16 -34.22 27.21
N ASN A 192 -6.23 -33.28 26.93
CA ASN A 192 -4.90 -33.53 26.34
C ASN A 192 -4.80 -33.69 24.79
N PRO A 193 -3.59 -33.53 24.21
CA PRO A 193 -3.19 -32.31 23.54
C PRO A 193 -2.82 -32.59 22.08
N LEU A 194 -3.44 -31.91 21.12
CA LEU A 194 -2.91 -31.90 19.76
C LEU A 194 -1.99 -30.70 19.59
N GLU A 195 -0.70 -31.00 19.74
CA GLU A 195 0.44 -30.19 19.33
C GLU A 195 0.11 -29.30 18.14
N LYS A 196 0.17 -27.98 18.34
CA LYS A 196 0.42 -27.06 17.25
C LYS A 196 1.82 -27.39 16.73
N ARG A 197 1.89 -28.18 15.67
CA ARG A 197 3.12 -28.39 14.91
C ARG A 197 3.72 -27.03 14.57
N PRO A 198 5.03 -26.82 14.78
CA PRO A 198 5.64 -25.57 14.40
C PRO A 198 5.54 -25.39 12.88
N ALA A 199 5.33 -24.13 12.50
CA ALA A 199 5.41 -23.64 11.14
C ALA A 199 6.58 -24.30 10.40
N THR A 200 6.35 -24.72 9.16
CA THR A 200 7.47 -25.03 8.27
C THR A 200 8.10 -23.71 7.83
N VAL A 201 8.77 -23.03 8.77
CA VAL A 201 9.71 -21.95 8.46
C VAL A 201 10.88 -22.65 7.78
N LEU A 202 11.02 -22.44 6.48
CA LEU A 202 12.21 -22.87 5.76
C LEU A 202 13.44 -22.25 6.48
N PRO A 203 14.46 -23.04 6.85
CA PRO A 203 15.63 -22.50 7.52
C PRO A 203 16.30 -21.44 6.65
N GLU A 204 16.75 -20.32 7.25
CA GLU A 204 17.35 -19.17 6.54
C GLU A 204 18.52 -19.57 5.62
N SER A 205 19.20 -20.68 5.92
CA SER A 205 20.29 -21.25 5.12
C SER A 205 19.84 -21.86 3.78
N ASP A 206 18.55 -22.04 3.54
CA ASP A 206 17.97 -22.69 2.34
C ASP A 206 17.17 -21.72 1.45
N VAL A 207 17.00 -20.46 1.91
CA VAL A 207 16.25 -19.42 1.18
C VAL A 207 16.97 -19.00 -0.09
N GLU A 208 18.28 -18.80 -0.03
CA GLU A 208 19.06 -18.36 -1.19
C GLU A 208 19.17 -19.46 -2.26
N GLY A 209 19.34 -20.72 -1.84
CA GLY A 209 19.30 -21.88 -2.74
C GLY A 209 17.94 -22.08 -3.40
N THR A 210 16.85 -21.85 -2.65
CA THR A 210 15.48 -21.88 -3.18
C THR A 210 15.25 -20.76 -4.20
N ILE A 211 15.75 -19.55 -3.94
CA ILE A 211 15.68 -18.42 -4.86
C ILE A 211 16.42 -18.74 -6.16
N ASP A 212 17.66 -19.22 -6.06
CA ASP A 212 18.48 -19.56 -7.23
C ASP A 212 17.84 -20.67 -8.07
N MET A 213 17.27 -21.70 -7.43
CA MET A 213 16.56 -22.77 -8.13
C MET A 213 15.38 -22.23 -8.95
N VAL A 214 14.53 -21.39 -8.35
CA VAL A 214 13.36 -20.81 -9.04
C VAL A 214 13.79 -19.79 -10.09
N ARG A 215 14.82 -18.99 -9.83
CA ARG A 215 15.39 -18.06 -10.79
C ARG A 215 15.90 -18.80 -12.03
N ASN A 216 16.61 -19.90 -11.84
CA ASN A 216 17.16 -20.71 -12.93
C ASN A 216 16.10 -21.51 -13.69
N SER A 217 14.92 -21.74 -13.11
CA SER A 217 13.80 -22.39 -13.80
C SER A 217 13.03 -21.45 -14.73
N LEU A 218 13.24 -20.14 -14.62
CA LEU A 218 12.59 -19.11 -15.44
C LEU A 218 13.42 -18.75 -16.67
N PRO A 219 12.79 -18.30 -17.78
CA PRO A 219 13.53 -17.82 -18.95
C PRO A 219 14.50 -16.69 -18.58
N SER A 220 15.73 -16.76 -19.09
CA SER A 220 16.78 -15.78 -18.77
C SER A 220 16.40 -14.36 -19.18
N GLU A 221 15.67 -14.20 -20.28
CA GLU A 221 15.11 -12.92 -20.71
C GLU A 221 14.16 -12.30 -19.67
N PHE A 222 13.39 -13.13 -18.97
CA PHE A 222 12.48 -12.70 -17.92
C PHE A 222 13.27 -12.28 -16.68
N THR A 223 14.19 -13.11 -16.21
CA THR A 223 14.96 -12.82 -14.97
C THR A 223 15.84 -11.60 -15.12
N VAL A 224 16.57 -11.47 -16.24
CA VAL A 224 17.40 -10.30 -16.53
C VAL A 224 16.56 -9.02 -16.62
N HIS A 225 15.43 -9.07 -17.32
CA HIS A 225 14.54 -7.91 -17.40
C HIS A 225 13.99 -7.55 -16.02
N TYR A 226 13.54 -8.54 -15.26
CA TYR A 226 12.91 -8.36 -13.97
C TYR A 226 13.86 -7.73 -12.94
N GLU A 227 15.06 -8.29 -12.80
CA GLU A 227 16.07 -7.83 -11.85
C GLU A 227 16.68 -6.48 -12.20
N LYS A 228 16.67 -6.11 -13.48
CA LYS A 228 17.03 -4.76 -13.92
C LYS A 228 15.92 -3.75 -13.60
N THR A 229 14.68 -4.19 -13.55
CA THR A 229 13.50 -3.32 -13.41
C THR A 229 13.15 -3.05 -11.95
N TYR A 230 13.38 -4.01 -11.06
CA TYR A 230 12.91 -3.95 -9.67
C TYR A 230 14.05 -4.10 -8.66
N SER A 231 13.85 -3.59 -7.44
CA SER A 231 14.85 -3.68 -6.37
C SER A 231 15.17 -5.14 -6.01
N GLY A 232 16.36 -5.38 -5.46
CA GLY A 232 16.78 -6.71 -5.00
C GLY A 232 15.81 -7.31 -3.98
N GLU A 233 15.29 -6.52 -3.05
CA GLU A 233 14.29 -6.96 -2.06
C GLU A 233 12.98 -7.40 -2.72
N ARG A 234 12.51 -6.65 -3.74
CA ARG A 234 11.29 -7.00 -4.47
C ARG A 234 11.48 -8.26 -5.31
N CYS A 235 12.65 -8.42 -5.91
CA CYS A 235 13.00 -9.62 -6.65
C CYS A 235 13.05 -10.84 -5.72
N LYS A 236 13.72 -10.70 -4.57
CA LYS A 236 13.80 -11.72 -3.52
C LYS A 236 12.42 -12.16 -3.06
N LEU A 237 11.54 -11.20 -2.73
CA LEU A 237 10.18 -11.50 -2.31
C LEU A 237 9.39 -12.24 -3.40
N PHE A 238 9.53 -11.84 -4.66
CA PHE A 238 8.90 -12.55 -5.77
C PHE A 238 9.38 -14.01 -5.89
N TYR A 239 10.68 -14.25 -5.87
CA TYR A 239 11.23 -15.60 -5.99
C TYR A 239 10.77 -16.50 -4.85
N ILE A 240 10.71 -15.98 -3.63
CA ILE A 240 10.17 -16.71 -2.46
C ILE A 240 8.69 -17.06 -2.68
N ARG A 241 7.85 -16.09 -3.02
CA ARG A 241 6.41 -16.34 -3.24
C ARG A 241 6.14 -17.28 -4.41
N LEU A 242 6.98 -17.23 -5.44
CA LEU A 242 6.89 -18.15 -6.56
C LEU A 242 7.29 -19.58 -6.15
N ALA A 243 8.33 -19.73 -5.32
CA ALA A 243 8.75 -21.02 -4.79
C ALA A 243 7.64 -21.68 -3.95
N GLU A 244 7.03 -20.92 -3.04
CA GLU A 244 5.89 -21.37 -2.23
C GLU A 244 4.74 -21.88 -3.10
N LEU A 245 4.41 -21.12 -4.15
CA LEU A 245 3.33 -21.47 -5.07
C LEU A 245 3.66 -22.73 -5.89
N LEU A 246 4.90 -22.87 -6.37
CA LEU A 246 5.36 -24.07 -7.05
C LEU A 246 5.33 -25.31 -6.15
N ASN A 247 5.72 -25.14 -4.88
CA ASN A 247 5.65 -26.21 -3.87
C ASN A 247 4.20 -26.62 -3.59
N LEU A 248 3.28 -25.66 -3.49
CA LEU A 248 1.85 -25.94 -3.33
C LEU A 248 1.29 -26.68 -4.55
N ILE A 249 1.55 -26.21 -5.76
CA ILE A 249 1.14 -26.88 -7.02
C ILE A 249 1.61 -28.33 -7.04
N LYS A 250 2.89 -28.55 -6.68
CA LYS A 250 3.47 -29.90 -6.63
C LYS A 250 2.82 -30.77 -5.55
N LYS A 251 2.57 -30.21 -4.36
CA LYS A 251 1.94 -30.91 -3.24
C LYS A 251 0.52 -31.35 -3.57
N GLU A 252 -0.26 -30.48 -4.21
CA GLU A 252 -1.64 -30.75 -4.59
C GLU A 252 -1.77 -31.56 -5.89
N GLY A 253 -0.66 -31.85 -6.57
CA GLY A 253 -0.64 -32.65 -7.80
C GLY A 253 -1.29 -31.94 -8.99
N TRP A 254 -1.26 -30.60 -9.02
CA TRP A 254 -1.87 -29.84 -10.13
C TRP A 254 -0.93 -29.79 -11.35
N GLU A 255 -1.47 -30.13 -12.51
CA GLU A 255 -0.74 -30.12 -13.77
C GLU A 255 -0.93 -28.77 -14.48
N LEU A 256 -0.08 -27.79 -14.14
CA LEU A 256 -0.16 -26.43 -14.67
C LEU A 256 1.11 -26.03 -15.43
N GLN A 257 0.94 -25.41 -16.59
CA GLN A 257 2.02 -24.81 -17.37
C GLN A 257 2.40 -23.44 -16.81
N GLN A 258 3.64 -23.29 -16.34
CA GLN A 258 4.19 -22.00 -15.96
C GLN A 258 4.53 -21.17 -17.21
N LYS A 259 3.90 -20.00 -17.34
CA LYS A 259 4.11 -19.04 -18.45
C LYS A 259 4.43 -17.63 -17.90
N PRO A 260 5.72 -17.31 -17.73
CA PRO A 260 6.18 -15.97 -17.35
C PRO A 260 5.85 -14.92 -18.42
N SER A 261 5.69 -13.68 -17.99
CA SER A 261 5.40 -12.50 -18.82
C SER A 261 6.00 -11.27 -18.15
N LYS A 262 6.12 -10.15 -18.86
CA LYS A 262 6.73 -8.91 -18.31
C LYS A 262 6.17 -8.43 -16.96
N ILE A 263 4.93 -8.78 -16.65
CA ILE A 263 4.20 -8.28 -15.47
C ILE A 263 3.65 -9.38 -14.55
N ALA A 264 3.90 -10.66 -14.87
CA ALA A 264 3.41 -11.78 -14.07
C ALA A 264 4.09 -13.11 -14.39
N CYS A 265 4.14 -14.00 -13.41
CA CYS A 265 4.34 -15.44 -13.64
C CYS A 265 2.98 -16.15 -13.54
N ASN A 266 2.46 -16.63 -14.68
CA ASN A 266 1.11 -17.20 -14.75
C ASN A 266 1.14 -18.73 -14.80
N PHE A 267 0.07 -19.36 -14.35
CA PHE A 267 -0.13 -20.81 -14.38
C PHE A 267 -1.39 -21.12 -15.20
N TRP A 268 -1.19 -21.94 -16.22
CA TRP A 268 -2.19 -22.25 -17.23
C TRP A 268 -2.54 -23.73 -17.20
N LEU A 269 -3.81 -24.02 -17.42
CA LEU A 269 -4.28 -25.36 -17.74
C LEU A 269 -4.74 -25.30 -19.20
N GLU A 270 -4.05 -26.05 -20.07
CA GLU A 270 -4.23 -25.97 -21.52
C GLU A 270 -4.11 -24.51 -22.02
N ASP A 271 -5.17 -23.97 -22.61
CA ASP A 271 -5.25 -22.62 -23.16
C ASP A 271 -5.89 -21.61 -22.19
N GLU A 272 -6.16 -22.01 -20.95
CA GLU A 272 -6.82 -21.17 -19.96
C GLU A 272 -5.93 -20.80 -18.78
N ARG A 273 -5.98 -19.53 -18.40
CA ARG A 273 -5.16 -18.99 -17.31
C ARG A 273 -5.91 -19.10 -15.99
N VAL A 274 -5.45 -20.02 -15.15
CA VAL A 274 -6.09 -20.34 -13.86
C VAL A 274 -5.75 -19.28 -12.80
N PHE A 275 -4.46 -19.11 -12.51
CA PHE A 275 -3.97 -18.10 -11.57
C PHE A 275 -2.56 -17.64 -11.93
N GLY A 276 -2.02 -16.66 -11.21
CA GLY A 276 -0.67 -16.17 -11.46
C GLY A 276 -0.21 -15.16 -10.43
N LEU A 277 1.12 -15.11 -10.24
CA LEU A 277 1.78 -14.16 -9.39
C LEU A 277 2.04 -12.86 -10.17
N ARG A 278 1.39 -11.78 -9.75
CA ARG A 278 1.46 -10.45 -10.39
C ARG A 278 2.58 -9.64 -9.77
N ILE A 279 3.65 -9.47 -10.53
CA ILE A 279 4.87 -8.81 -10.09
C ILE A 279 4.84 -7.29 -10.21
N ASN A 280 3.88 -6.74 -10.96
CA ASN A 280 3.71 -5.31 -11.09
C ASN A 280 3.17 -4.65 -9.79
N PHE A 281 2.64 -5.44 -8.85
CA PHE A 281 2.32 -4.98 -7.49
C PHE A 281 3.53 -5.12 -6.56
N ASN A 282 3.57 -4.30 -5.50
CA ASN A 282 4.53 -4.42 -4.41
C ASN A 282 3.78 -4.33 -3.05
N PRO A 283 3.70 -5.42 -2.27
CA PRO A 283 4.19 -6.77 -2.56
C PRO A 283 3.46 -7.44 -3.75
N PRO A 284 4.03 -8.49 -4.36
CA PRO A 284 3.36 -9.25 -5.42
C PRO A 284 1.99 -9.75 -4.97
N ARG A 285 1.01 -9.75 -5.88
CA ARG A 285 -0.35 -10.24 -5.61
C ARG A 285 -0.65 -11.53 -6.34
N LEU A 286 -1.46 -12.39 -5.75
CA LEU A 286 -1.97 -13.58 -6.41
C LEU A 286 -3.24 -13.23 -7.18
N ARG A 287 -3.21 -13.35 -8.50
CA ARG A 287 -4.37 -13.17 -9.37
C ARG A 287 -5.00 -14.52 -9.63
N VAL A 288 -6.30 -14.65 -9.40
CA VAL A 288 -7.05 -15.90 -9.56
C VAL A 288 -8.30 -15.65 -10.42
N LYS A 289 -8.56 -16.51 -11.40
CA LYS A 289 -9.71 -16.40 -12.31
C LYS A 289 -10.94 -17.10 -11.71
N ILE A 290 -11.74 -16.35 -10.96
CA ILE A 290 -12.98 -16.81 -10.29
C ILE A 290 -14.09 -15.75 -10.38
N THR A 291 -15.34 -16.11 -10.07
CA THR A 291 -16.42 -15.12 -10.04
C THR A 291 -16.37 -14.25 -8.79
N GLU A 292 -17.12 -13.14 -8.79
CA GLU A 292 -17.24 -12.24 -7.63
C GLU A 292 -17.95 -12.96 -6.49
N GLU A 293 -18.99 -13.74 -6.81
CA GLU A 293 -19.73 -14.58 -5.86
C GLU A 293 -18.82 -15.63 -5.20
N ASP A 294 -17.97 -16.31 -5.99
CA ASP A 294 -16.98 -17.25 -5.45
C ASP A 294 -16.00 -16.53 -4.50
N ALA A 295 -15.51 -15.37 -4.92
CA ALA A 295 -14.54 -14.60 -4.14
C ALA A 295 -15.12 -14.11 -2.80
N GLU A 296 -16.37 -13.64 -2.81
CA GLU A 296 -17.14 -13.27 -1.60
C GLU A 296 -17.44 -14.47 -0.72
N LYS A 297 -17.71 -15.64 -1.31
CA LYS A 297 -17.92 -16.90 -0.58
C LYS A 297 -16.64 -17.29 0.16
N PHE A 298 -15.48 -17.28 -0.50
CA PHE A 298 -14.21 -17.60 0.14
C PHE A 298 -13.82 -16.58 1.22
N SER A 299 -14.10 -15.29 1.00
CA SER A 299 -13.91 -14.25 2.01
C SER A 299 -14.71 -14.56 3.29
N ARG A 300 -15.98 -14.99 3.16
CA ARG A 300 -16.86 -15.31 4.30
C ARG A 300 -16.52 -16.63 4.99
N GLN A 301 -16.17 -17.66 4.24
CA GLN A 301 -16.01 -19.02 4.77
C GLN A 301 -14.59 -19.32 5.25
N HIS A 302 -13.59 -18.72 4.61
CA HIS A 302 -12.18 -19.04 4.81
C HIS A 302 -11.32 -17.82 5.16
N GLY A 303 -11.91 -16.62 5.24
CA GLY A 303 -11.18 -15.39 5.55
C GLY A 303 -10.29 -14.88 4.40
N CYS A 304 -10.37 -15.47 3.21
CA CYS A 304 -9.54 -15.09 2.06
C CYS A 304 -9.98 -13.73 1.48
N GLN A 305 -9.49 -12.63 2.05
CA GLN A 305 -9.90 -11.29 1.61
C GLN A 305 -9.37 -10.94 0.22
N VAL A 306 -10.26 -10.44 -0.64
CA VAL A 306 -9.93 -9.98 -1.98
C VAL A 306 -9.43 -8.54 -1.92
N ALA A 307 -8.18 -8.29 -2.30
CA ALA A 307 -7.60 -6.95 -2.34
C ALA A 307 -8.18 -6.07 -3.46
N SER A 308 -8.59 -6.68 -4.57
CA SER A 308 -9.35 -6.02 -5.64
C SER A 308 -9.98 -7.06 -6.57
N TYR A 309 -11.11 -6.72 -7.21
CA TYR A 309 -11.78 -7.60 -8.17
C TYR A 309 -12.02 -6.88 -9.50
N SER A 310 -11.71 -7.54 -10.62
CA SER A 310 -12.02 -7.06 -11.97
C SER A 310 -13.27 -7.77 -12.49
N LYS A 311 -14.40 -7.05 -12.53
CA LYS A 311 -15.68 -7.60 -13.02
C LYS A 311 -15.62 -7.99 -14.50
N SER A 312 -14.95 -7.18 -15.33
CA SER A 312 -14.82 -7.44 -16.77
C SER A 312 -14.01 -8.69 -17.08
N GLN A 313 -12.95 -8.97 -16.31
CA GLN A 313 -12.06 -10.09 -16.56
C GLN A 313 -12.29 -11.30 -15.64
N LYS A 314 -13.22 -11.18 -14.68
CA LYS A 314 -13.48 -12.18 -13.63
C LYS A 314 -12.19 -12.61 -12.92
N ASN A 315 -11.42 -11.61 -12.47
CA ASN A 315 -10.15 -11.82 -11.79
C ASN A 315 -10.24 -11.25 -10.37
N ALA A 316 -10.06 -12.11 -9.38
CA ALA A 316 -9.80 -11.72 -8.00
C ALA A 316 -8.29 -11.56 -7.79
N TYR A 317 -7.88 -10.53 -7.05
CA TYR A 317 -6.50 -10.30 -6.68
C TYR A 317 -6.40 -10.36 -5.16
N TYR A 318 -5.54 -11.23 -4.67
CA TYR A 318 -5.30 -11.48 -3.25
C TYR A 318 -3.94 -10.95 -2.84
N SER A 319 -3.88 -10.33 -1.66
CA SER A 319 -2.62 -10.22 -0.92
C SER A 319 -2.11 -11.62 -0.63
N ILE A 320 -0.80 -11.83 -0.62
CA ILE A 320 -0.21 -13.13 -0.30
C ILE A 320 0.10 -13.16 1.19
N PRO A 321 -0.62 -13.96 2.00
CA PRO A 321 -0.38 -14.07 3.43
C PRO A 321 1.00 -14.66 3.71
N GLU A 322 1.44 -14.63 4.98
CA GLU A 322 2.68 -15.32 5.39
C GLU A 322 2.59 -16.81 5.05
N ASP A 323 1.46 -17.46 5.38
CA ASP A 323 1.16 -18.84 5.00
C ASP A 323 0.27 -18.89 3.74
N LEU A 324 0.88 -19.17 2.58
CA LEU A 324 0.16 -19.28 1.30
C LEU A 324 -0.98 -20.33 1.33
N SER A 325 -0.96 -21.30 2.24
CA SER A 325 -2.02 -22.32 2.36
C SER A 325 -3.37 -21.72 2.78
N GLU A 326 -3.39 -20.52 3.36
CA GLU A 326 -4.63 -19.78 3.61
C GLU A 326 -5.41 -19.47 2.33
N LEU A 327 -4.73 -19.39 1.18
CA LEU A 327 -5.36 -19.19 -0.14
C LEU A 327 -5.64 -20.51 -0.87
N LEU A 328 -5.37 -21.67 -0.27
CA LEU A 328 -5.61 -22.98 -0.88
C LEU A 328 -7.07 -23.18 -1.33
N PRO A 329 -8.12 -22.84 -0.54
CA PRO A 329 -9.50 -23.02 -0.97
C PRO A 329 -9.84 -22.26 -2.26
N VAL A 330 -9.24 -21.07 -2.42
CA VAL A 330 -9.41 -20.21 -3.59
C VAL A 330 -8.70 -20.81 -4.81
N LEU A 331 -7.45 -21.24 -4.62
CA LEU A 331 -6.64 -21.83 -5.68
C LEU A 331 -7.21 -23.17 -6.16
N GLU A 332 -7.67 -24.02 -5.24
CA GLU A 332 -8.37 -25.26 -5.55
C GLU A 332 -9.63 -25.01 -6.38
N CYS A 333 -10.44 -24.03 -5.98
CA CYS A 333 -11.65 -23.69 -6.72
C CYS A 333 -11.33 -23.23 -8.13
N ALA A 334 -10.31 -22.39 -8.28
CA ALA A 334 -9.86 -21.95 -9.58
C ALA A 334 -9.37 -23.13 -10.43
N TYR A 335 -8.59 -24.05 -9.86
CA TYR A 335 -8.12 -25.24 -10.55
C TYR A 335 -9.28 -26.16 -10.97
N LYS A 336 -10.15 -26.56 -10.03
CA LYS A 336 -11.31 -27.45 -10.24
C LYS A 336 -12.25 -26.96 -11.33
N LYS A 337 -12.51 -25.64 -11.34
CA LYS A 337 -13.33 -24.98 -12.36
C LYS A 337 -12.80 -25.14 -13.78
N HIS A 338 -11.48 -25.24 -13.95
CA HIS A 338 -10.86 -25.42 -15.26
C HIS A 338 -10.62 -26.90 -15.60
N THR A 339 -10.58 -27.81 -14.61
CA THR A 339 -10.53 -29.26 -14.86
C THR A 339 -11.92 -29.91 -15.03
N GLY A 340 -13.01 -29.18 -14.77
CA GLY A 340 -14.39 -29.69 -14.91
C GLY A 340 -14.84 -30.67 -13.82
N ASN A 341 -14.12 -30.71 -12.68
CA ASN A 341 -14.39 -31.60 -11.54
C ASN A 341 -15.00 -30.86 -10.35
#